data_AF-A0A945Q9F9-F1
#
_entry.id   AF-A0A945Q9F9-F1
#
_cell.length_a   1.000
_cell.length_b   1.000
_cell.length_c   1.000
_cell.angle_alpha   90.00
_cell.angle_beta   90.00
_cell.angle_gamma   90.00
#
_symmetry.space_group_name_H-M   'P 1'
#
loop_
_entity.id
_entity.type
_entity.pdbx_description
1 polymer ?
#
loop_
_entity_poly.entity_id
_entity_poly.type
_entity_poly.pdbx_seq_one_letter_code
_entity_poly.pdbx_strand_id
1 'polypeptide(L)'
;MNIKTLPSEMNSFSERIFNINSEKDFNKLCMNLFDFQMENNPIYSAYAKIILKGKNPNNINEIPFLPIEFFKTDQIICTGGKIEEIFLSSGTTGNQSKHLITNLEIYKKSFRKSFDQFYGNISEYCILSLLPNYR
;
A
#
# COMPACT_ATOMS: atom_id res chain seq x y z
N MET A 1 25.11 -17.57 0.67
CA MET A 1 24.18 -16.45 0.39
C MET A 1 23.12 -16.45 1.47
N ASN A 2 23.25 -15.57 2.46
CA ASN A 2 22.29 -15.47 3.55
C ASN A 2 21.08 -14.66 3.06
N ILE A 3 19.94 -15.34 2.95
CA ILE A 3 18.63 -14.71 2.78
C ILE A 3 18.39 -13.96 4.09
N LYS A 4 18.62 -12.64 4.10
CA LYS A 4 18.12 -11.78 5.17
C LYS A 4 16.59 -11.85 5.08
N THR A 5 15.98 -12.64 5.94
CA THR A 5 14.58 -12.53 6.30
C THR A 5 14.28 -11.07 6.62
N LEU A 6 13.21 -10.55 6.01
CA LEU A 6 12.67 -9.22 6.25
C LEU A 6 12.59 -8.96 7.78
N PRO A 7 12.96 -7.76 8.27
CA PRO A 7 13.04 -7.49 9.69
C PRO A 7 11.68 -7.74 10.37
N SER A 8 11.75 -8.25 11.60
CA SER A 8 10.64 -8.52 12.53
C SER A 8 9.70 -7.33 12.81
N GLU A 9 9.95 -6.15 12.24
CA GLU A 9 9.14 -4.93 12.39
C GLU A 9 7.88 -4.92 11.50
N MET A 10 7.86 -5.67 10.39
CA MET A 10 6.68 -5.71 9.49
C MET A 10 5.46 -6.39 10.14
N ASN A 11 5.65 -7.14 11.22
CA ASN A 11 4.58 -7.72 12.03
C ASN A 11 3.92 -6.71 13.00
N SER A 12 4.46 -5.49 13.15
CA SER A 12 3.86 -4.43 14.01
C SER A 12 2.91 -3.49 13.24
N PHE A 13 3.27 -3.08 12.01
CA PHE A 13 2.48 -2.09 11.26
C PHE A 13 1.12 -2.62 10.81
N SER A 14 1.11 -3.81 10.23
CA SER A 14 -0.11 -4.44 9.70
C SER A 14 -1.18 -4.60 10.77
N GLU A 15 -0.81 -4.94 12.00
CA GLU A 15 -1.74 -5.03 13.12
C GLU A 15 -2.25 -3.66 13.57
N ARG A 16 -1.35 -2.68 13.67
CA ARG A 16 -1.70 -1.31 14.08
C ARG A 16 -2.68 -0.63 13.14
N ILE A 17 -2.57 -0.85 11.82
CA ILE A 17 -3.49 -0.29 10.82
C ILE A 17 -4.94 -0.69 11.12
N PHE A 18 -5.18 -1.91 11.62
CA PHE A 18 -6.53 -2.42 11.88
C PHE A 18 -7.08 -2.11 13.28
N ASN A 19 -6.31 -1.41 14.12
CA ASN A 19 -6.63 -1.09 15.52
C ASN A 19 -6.53 0.42 15.80
N ILE A 20 -6.65 1.26 14.76
CA ILE A 20 -6.65 2.73 14.90
C ILE A 20 -7.98 3.15 15.52
N ASN A 21 -7.94 3.88 16.63
CA ASN A 21 -9.13 4.30 17.37
C ASN A 21 -9.28 5.83 17.49
N SER A 22 -8.33 6.61 16.95
CA SER A 22 -8.36 8.07 16.98
C SER A 22 -7.61 8.68 15.81
N GLU A 23 -7.94 9.94 15.49
CA GLU A 23 -7.23 10.73 14.48
C GLU A 23 -5.74 10.93 14.85
N LYS A 24 -5.45 11.08 16.14
CA LYS A 24 -4.07 11.19 16.64
C LYS A 24 -3.26 9.92 16.35
N ASP A 25 -3.86 8.75 16.56
CA ASP A 25 -3.21 7.47 16.28
C ASP A 25 -3.00 7.27 14.77
N PHE A 26 -3.98 7.67 13.95
CA PHE A 26 -3.88 7.66 12.49
C PHE A 26 -2.72 8.53 12.01
N ASN A 27 -2.69 9.81 12.42
CA ASN A 27 -1.63 10.75 12.02
C ASN A 27 -0.26 10.26 12.46
N LYS A 28 -0.11 9.76 13.69
CA LYS A 28 1.14 9.18 14.17
C LYS A 28 1.56 7.98 13.32
N LEU A 29 0.64 7.09 12.97
CA LEU A 29 0.94 5.93 12.13
C LEU A 29 1.35 6.33 10.71
N CYS A 30 0.69 7.30 10.11
CA CYS A 30 1.05 7.85 8.80
C CYS A 30 2.47 8.43 8.78
N MET A 31 2.85 9.21 9.79
CA MET A 31 4.21 9.75 9.90
C MET A 31 5.25 8.64 10.03
N ASN A 32 5.01 7.63 10.88
CA ASN A 32 5.92 6.48 10.99
C ASN A 32 6.03 5.69 9.68
N LEU A 33 4.92 5.56 8.94
CA LEU A 33 4.91 4.88 7.64
C LEU A 33 5.69 5.69 6.60
N PHE A 34 5.58 7.02 6.63
CA PHE A 34 6.38 7.89 5.78
C PHE A 34 7.88 7.69 6.04
N ASP A 35 8.32 7.71 7.30
CA ASP A 35 9.72 7.48 7.66
C ASP A 35 10.22 6.12 7.16
N PHE A 36 9.41 5.07 7.35
CA PHE A 36 9.72 3.73 6.83
C PHE A 36 9.87 3.72 5.30
N GLN A 37 8.99 4.40 4.57
CA GLN A 37 9.08 4.51 3.11
C GLN A 37 10.31 5.33 2.68
N MET A 38 10.67 6.38 3.41
CA MET A 38 11.87 7.18 3.14
C MET A 38 13.16 6.38 3.30
N GLU A 39 13.18 5.40 4.21
CA GLU A 39 14.31 4.51 4.43
C GLU A 39 14.34 3.34 3.43
N ASN A 40 13.19 2.74 3.14
CA ASN A 40 13.14 1.43 2.48
C ASN A 40 12.66 1.48 1.02
N ASN A 41 12.02 2.55 0.56
CA ASN A 41 11.52 2.67 -0.82
C ASN A 41 12.41 3.64 -1.62
N PRO A 42 13.33 3.15 -2.46
CA PRO A 42 14.34 4.00 -3.10
C PRO A 42 13.72 5.03 -4.05
N ILE A 43 12.66 4.67 -4.78
CA ILE A 43 12.01 5.56 -5.74
C ILE A 43 11.21 6.64 -5.01
N TYR A 44 10.39 6.23 -4.03
CA TYR A 44 9.61 7.19 -3.24
C TYR A 44 10.52 8.13 -2.46
N SER A 45 11.57 7.61 -1.83
CA SER A 45 12.54 8.40 -1.06
C SER A 45 13.24 9.46 -1.92
N ALA A 46 13.69 9.08 -3.13
CA ALA A 46 14.31 10.02 -4.05
C ALA A 46 13.35 11.12 -4.49
N TYR A 47 12.12 10.75 -4.87
CA TYR A 47 11.08 11.69 -5.25
C TYR A 47 10.72 12.65 -4.12
N ALA A 48 10.40 12.13 -2.93
CA ALA A 48 9.97 12.92 -1.80
C ALA A 48 11.05 13.91 -1.34
N LYS A 49 12.34 13.51 -1.33
CA LYS A 49 13.46 14.42 -1.00
C LYS A 49 13.51 15.64 -1.91
N ILE A 50 13.25 15.47 -3.21
CA ILE A 50 13.24 16.57 -4.19
C ILE A 50 12.06 17.50 -3.93
N ILE A 51 10.85 16.94 -3.78
CA ILE A 51 9.62 17.72 -3.57
C ILE A 51 9.69 18.52 -2.25
N LEU A 52 10.17 17.88 -1.19
CA LEU A 52 10.29 18.49 0.13
C LEU A 52 11.51 19.41 0.27
N LYS A 53 12.41 19.44 -0.71
CA LYS A 53 13.65 20.24 -0.71
C LYS A 53 14.49 20.00 0.55
N GLY A 54 14.59 18.74 0.97
CA GLY A 54 15.33 18.32 2.16
C GLY A 54 14.68 18.65 3.51
N LYS A 55 13.43 19.11 3.53
CA LYS A 55 12.64 19.25 4.77
C LYS A 55 11.85 17.99 5.07
N ASN A 56 11.47 17.80 6.34
CA ASN A 56 10.52 16.76 6.73
C ASN A 56 9.11 17.37 6.82
N PRO A 57 8.07 16.61 6.43
CA PRO A 57 6.69 17.05 6.61
C PRO A 57 6.35 17.13 8.10
N ASN A 58 5.62 18.17 8.51
CA ASN A 58 5.17 18.35 9.90
C ASN A 58 3.84 17.65 10.18
N ASN A 59 3.08 17.35 9.13
CA ASN A 59 1.77 16.71 9.20
C ASN A 59 1.50 15.91 7.93
N ILE A 60 0.44 15.10 7.95
CA ILE A 60 0.13 14.18 6.86
C ILE A 60 -0.19 14.86 5.52
N ASN A 61 -0.64 16.13 5.53
CA ASN A 61 -0.98 16.85 4.31
C ASN A 61 0.26 17.35 3.56
N GLU A 62 1.41 17.38 4.22
CA GLU A 62 2.69 17.74 3.62
C GLU A 62 3.42 16.54 2.99
N ILE A 63 2.90 15.31 3.17
CA ILE A 63 3.48 14.09 2.59
C ILE A 63 3.24 14.10 1.06
N PRO A 64 4.29 14.02 0.23
CA PRO A 64 4.13 14.04 -1.22
C PRO A 64 3.43 12.78 -1.74
N PHE A 65 2.46 12.96 -2.64
CA PHE A 65 1.89 11.87 -3.43
C PHE A 65 2.80 11.51 -4.60
N LEU A 66 3.00 10.20 -4.83
CA LEU A 66 3.81 9.71 -5.93
C LEU A 66 2.98 9.70 -7.24
N PRO A 67 3.44 10.34 -8.33
CA PRO A 67 2.73 10.37 -9.59
C PRO A 67 2.49 8.97 -10.16
N ILE A 68 1.35 8.77 -10.83
CA ILE A 68 0.95 7.47 -11.37
C ILE A 68 1.90 6.98 -12.48
N GLU A 69 2.58 7.90 -13.17
CA GLU A 69 3.57 7.62 -14.21
C GLU A 69 4.67 6.68 -13.72
N PHE A 70 5.16 6.88 -12.48
CA PHE A 70 6.18 6.01 -11.91
C PHE A 70 5.73 4.56 -11.79
N PHE A 71 4.44 4.31 -11.54
CA PHE A 71 3.90 2.95 -11.46
C PHE A 71 3.81 2.27 -12.83
N LYS A 72 3.95 3.02 -13.94
CA LYS A 72 3.98 2.47 -15.31
C LYS A 72 5.39 2.08 -15.74
N THR A 73 6.40 2.79 -15.23
CA THR A 73 7.81 2.66 -15.66
C THR A 73 8.68 1.93 -14.66
N ASP A 74 8.37 2.05 -13.37
CA ASP A 74 9.25 1.63 -12.28
C ASP A 74 8.56 0.64 -11.33
N GLN A 75 9.38 -0.06 -10.54
CA GLN A 75 8.92 -0.99 -9.51
C GLN A 75 8.83 -0.26 -8.17
N ILE A 76 7.64 0.25 -7.84
CA ILE A 76 7.40 0.93 -6.56
C ILE A 76 7.28 -0.11 -5.43
N ILE A 77 8.40 -0.45 -4.80
CA ILE A 77 8.46 -1.46 -3.74
C ILE A 77 9.59 -1.16 -2.75
N CYS A 78 9.41 -1.53 -1.49
CA CYS A 78 10.47 -1.45 -0.49
C CYS A 78 11.56 -2.52 -0.74
N THR A 79 12.81 -2.18 -0.45
CA THR A 79 13.96 -3.07 -0.62
C THR A 79 13.78 -4.38 0.14
N GLY A 80 14.03 -5.52 -0.53
CA GLY A 80 13.87 -6.85 0.05
C GLY A 80 12.42 -7.37 0.08
N GLY A 81 11.45 -6.59 -0.40
CA GLY A 81 10.06 -7.03 -0.53
C GLY A 81 9.92 -8.15 -1.57
N LYS A 82 9.47 -9.33 -1.13
CA LYS A 82 9.03 -10.38 -2.05
C LYS A 82 7.66 -10.01 -2.63
N ILE A 83 7.51 -10.09 -3.94
CA ILE A 83 6.23 -9.86 -4.61
C ILE A 83 5.40 -11.14 -4.50
N GLU A 84 4.21 -11.02 -3.95
CA GLU A 84 3.20 -12.09 -3.87
C GLU A 84 2.21 -12.02 -5.03
N GLU A 85 1.84 -10.80 -5.47
CA GLU A 85 0.86 -10.58 -6.54
C GLU A 85 1.14 -9.25 -7.27
N ILE A 86 0.70 -9.14 -8.52
CA ILE A 86 0.80 -7.90 -9.30
C ILE A 86 -0.57 -7.53 -9.86
N PHE A 87 -1.11 -6.38 -9.42
CA PHE A 87 -2.32 -5.83 -10.02
C PHE A 87 -1.99 -4.85 -11.15
N LEU A 88 -2.80 -4.89 -12.22
CA LEU A 88 -2.66 -4.04 -13.39
C LEU A 88 -3.88 -3.13 -13.51
N SER A 89 -3.68 -1.88 -13.95
CA SER A 89 -4.79 -1.01 -14.33
C SER A 89 -5.44 -1.44 -15.65
N SER A 90 -6.68 -1.03 -15.92
CA SER A 90 -7.50 -1.48 -17.06
C SER A 90 -6.98 -1.12 -18.45
N GLY A 91 -5.89 -0.35 -18.56
CA GLY A 91 -5.08 -0.22 -19.79
C GLY A 91 -5.88 0.13 -21.04
N THR A 92 -6.56 1.28 -21.06
CA THR A 92 -7.33 1.70 -22.24
C THR A 92 -6.46 2.18 -23.41
N THR A 93 -5.21 2.58 -23.13
CA THR A 93 -4.17 2.91 -24.13
C THR A 93 -2.79 2.94 -23.46
N GLY A 94 -1.77 2.34 -24.09
CA GLY A 94 -0.36 2.39 -23.64
C GLY A 94 0.00 1.44 -22.49
N ASN A 95 1.09 1.77 -21.77
CA ASN A 95 1.61 0.94 -20.68
C ASN A 95 0.72 1.03 -19.42
N GLN A 96 0.28 -0.13 -18.93
CA GLN A 96 -0.47 -0.26 -17.68
C GLN A 96 0.42 0.03 -16.47
N SER A 97 -0.16 0.68 -15.47
CA SER A 97 0.47 0.81 -14.15
C SER A 97 0.45 -0.53 -13.43
N LYS A 98 1.54 -0.85 -12.73
CA LYS A 98 1.71 -2.07 -11.94
C LYS A 98 1.69 -1.73 -10.45
N HIS A 99 0.86 -2.43 -9.70
CA HIS A 99 0.87 -2.39 -8.24
C HIS A 99 1.46 -3.71 -7.74
N LEU A 100 2.66 -3.63 -7.16
CA LEU A 100 3.40 -4.79 -6.65
C LEU A 100 3.01 -5.05 -5.19
N ILE A 101 2.41 -6.20 -4.91
CA ILE A 101 1.88 -6.55 -3.59
C ILE A 101 2.89 -7.42 -2.85
N THR A 102 3.26 -7.02 -1.65
CA THR A 102 4.21 -7.78 -0.80
C THR A 102 3.55 -8.59 0.30
N ASN A 103 2.28 -8.33 0.60
CA ASN A 103 1.50 -9.07 1.57
C ASN A 103 0.01 -9.01 1.19
N LEU A 104 -0.47 -10.09 0.58
CA LEU A 104 -1.84 -10.21 0.10
C LEU A 104 -2.86 -10.34 1.25
N GLU A 105 -2.44 -10.83 2.42
CA GLU A 105 -3.31 -10.99 3.58
C GLU A 105 -3.78 -9.64 4.15
N ILE A 106 -2.96 -8.58 4.07
CA ILE A 106 -3.38 -7.22 4.44
C ILE A 106 -4.54 -6.76 3.56
N TYR A 107 -4.44 -6.97 2.25
CA TYR A 107 -5.51 -6.65 1.29
C TYR A 107 -6.80 -7.42 1.63
N LYS A 108 -6.69 -8.74 1.79
CA LYS A 108 -7.82 -9.60 2.16
C LYS A 108 -8.49 -9.19 3.46
N LYS A 109 -7.70 -8.91 4.48
CA LYS A 109 -8.20 -8.46 5.79
C LYS A 109 -8.87 -7.10 5.68
N SER A 110 -8.30 -6.17 4.91
CA SER A 110 -8.87 -4.84 4.69
C SER A 110 -10.24 -4.90 4.05
N PHE A 111 -10.39 -5.52 2.87
CA PHE A 111 -11.69 -5.53 2.20
C PHE A 111 -12.74 -6.36 2.95
N ARG A 112 -12.35 -7.44 3.66
CA ARG A 112 -13.27 -8.21 4.52
C ARG A 112 -13.77 -7.39 5.70
N LYS A 113 -12.87 -6.72 6.43
CA LYS A 113 -13.26 -5.84 7.54
C LYS A 113 -14.15 -4.70 7.06
N SER A 114 -13.81 -4.06 5.94
CA SER A 114 -14.63 -3.00 5.37
C SER A 114 -16.01 -3.54 4.95
N PHE A 115 -16.08 -4.69 4.29
CA PHE A 115 -17.37 -5.30 3.95
C PHE A 115 -18.21 -5.55 5.20
N ASP A 116 -17.64 -6.20 6.21
CA ASP A 116 -18.33 -6.50 7.49
C ASP A 116 -18.81 -5.23 8.20
N GLN A 117 -18.01 -4.16 8.18
CA GLN A 117 -18.39 -2.88 8.77
C GLN A 117 -19.60 -2.21 8.08
N PHE A 118 -19.70 -2.31 6.75
CA PHE A 118 -20.74 -1.63 5.99
C PHE A 118 -21.97 -2.49 5.70
N TYR A 119 -21.79 -3.81 5.60
CA TYR A 119 -22.80 -4.77 5.17
C TYR A 119 -23.02 -5.92 6.16
N GLY A 120 -22.15 -6.11 7.16
CA GLY A 120 -22.23 -7.23 8.08
C GLY A 120 -21.67 -8.54 7.51
N ASN A 121 -22.07 -9.66 8.10
CA ASN A 121 -21.45 -10.95 7.81
C ASN A 121 -21.70 -11.38 6.35
N ILE A 122 -20.63 -11.50 5.56
CA ILE A 122 -20.69 -11.93 4.16
C ILE A 122 -21.43 -13.28 3.97
N SER A 123 -21.47 -14.13 4.99
CA SER A 123 -22.13 -15.44 4.94
C SER A 123 -23.66 -15.33 4.86
N GLU A 124 -24.22 -14.16 5.19
CA GLU A 124 -25.64 -13.85 5.04
C GLU A 124 -26.00 -13.39 3.62
N TYR A 125 -25.00 -13.23 2.75
CA TYR A 125 -25.16 -12.77 1.38
C TYR A 125 -24.92 -13.90 0.37
N CYS A 126 -25.75 -13.94 -0.66
CA CYS A 126 -25.45 -14.66 -1.89
C CYS A 126 -24.77 -13.71 -2.88
N ILE A 127 -23.48 -13.91 -3.14
CA ILE A 127 -22.72 -13.09 -4.09
C ILE A 127 -22.93 -13.65 -5.49
N LEU A 128 -23.62 -12.90 -6.34
CA LEU A 128 -23.80 -13.22 -7.75
C LEU A 128 -22.88 -12.32 -8.58
N SER A 129 -21.94 -12.92 -9.31
CA SER A 129 -21.09 -12.20 -10.26
C SER A 129 -21.51 -12.53 -11.69
N LEU A 130 -21.99 -11.52 -12.42
CA LEU A 130 -22.16 -11.60 -13.87
C LEU A 130 -20.97 -10.90 -14.52
N LEU A 131 -20.09 -11.69 -15.12
CA LEU A 131 -18.92 -11.17 -15.80
C LEU A 131 -19.25 -10.95 -17.29
N PRO A 132 -19.32 -9.70 -17.78
CA PRO A 132 -19.53 -9.46 -19.20
C PRO A 132 -18.27 -9.89 -19.97
N ASN A 133 -18.39 -10.95 -20.77
CA ASN A 133 -17.41 -11.38 -21.80
C ASN A 133 -15.93 -11.22 -21.39
N TYR A 134 -15.44 -12.09 -20.51
CA TYR A 134 -14.02 -12.44 -20.57
C TYR A 134 -13.85 -13.34 -21.80
N ARG A 135 -13.25 -12.79 -22.85
CA ARG A 135 -12.63 -13.61 -23.89
C ARG A 135 -11.30 -14.13 -23.39
#